data_AF-A0A7H8JRM4-F1
#
_entry.id   AF-A0A7H8JRM4-F1
#
_cell.length_a   1.000
_cell.length_b   1.000
_cell.length_c   1.000
_cell.angle_alpha   90.00
_cell.angle_beta   90.00
_cell.angle_gamma   90.00
#
_symmetry.space_group_name_H-M   'P 1'
#
loop_
_entity.id
_entity.type
_entity.pdbx_description
1 polymer ?
#
loop_
_entity_poly.entity_id
_entity_poly.type
_entity_poly.pdbx_seq_one_letter_code
_entity_poly.pdbx_strand_id
1 'polypeptide(L)'
;MHDVPGPVIHDPGGQCVYFLVPPDADWVDVPGTELLAAACWLLIPAPERTNPPGPYWVRPPDGLGALVDPGRLRDALTGRAATA
;
A
#
# COMPACT_ATOMS: atom_id res chain seq x y z
N MET A 1 13.14 -10.22 -5.90
CA MET A 1 11.83 -9.59 -5.59
C MET A 1 12.03 -8.77 -4.34
N HIS A 2 12.17 -7.44 -4.46
CA HIS A 2 12.34 -6.61 -3.27
C HIS A 2 11.02 -6.59 -2.50
N ASP A 3 11.04 -7.06 -1.25
CA ASP A 3 9.90 -6.94 -0.36
C ASP A 3 9.74 -5.45 0.01
N VAL A 4 8.57 -4.89 -0.26
CA VAL A 4 8.20 -3.54 0.17
C VAL A 4 7.46 -3.73 1.49
N PRO A 5 8.06 -3.59 2.67
CA PRO A 5 7.39 -3.85 3.94
C PRO A 5 6.28 -2.81 4.22
N GLY A 6 5.34 -3.16 5.09
CA GLY A 6 4.28 -2.26 5.57
C GLY A 6 2.87 -2.61 5.11
N PRO A 7 1.83 -2.02 5.70
CA PRO A 7 0.44 -2.41 5.50
C PRO A 7 -0.06 -2.28 4.05
N VAL A 8 -0.72 -3.33 3.56
CA VAL A 8 -1.27 -3.43 2.20
C VAL A 8 -2.67 -4.03 2.24
N ILE A 9 -3.63 -3.35 1.61
CA ILE A 9 -5.02 -3.78 1.49
C ILE A 9 -5.27 -4.19 0.06
N HIS A 10 -5.85 -5.37 -0.14
CA HIS A 10 -6.49 -5.71 -1.42
C HIS A 10 -7.97 -5.38 -1.34
N ASP A 11 -8.48 -4.64 -2.33
CA ASP A 11 -9.89 -4.34 -2.49
C ASP A 11 -10.41 -4.99 -3.78
N PRO A 12 -11.02 -6.20 -3.67
CA PRO A 12 -11.60 -6.87 -4.82
C PRO A 12 -12.76 -6.09 -5.46
N GLY A 13 -13.47 -5.24 -4.72
CA GLY A 13 -14.57 -4.45 -5.27
C GLY A 13 -14.07 -3.30 -6.14
N GLY A 14 -13.02 -2.63 -5.67
CA GLY A 14 -12.32 -1.56 -6.38
C GLY A 14 -11.34 -2.02 -7.46
N GLN A 15 -11.08 -3.32 -7.55
CA GLN A 15 -10.07 -3.92 -8.46
C GLN A 15 -8.69 -3.28 -8.29
N CYS A 16 -8.31 -2.98 -7.04
CA CYS A 16 -7.10 -2.24 -6.71
C CYS A 16 -6.44 -2.75 -5.43
N VAL A 17 -5.21 -2.27 -5.21
CA VAL A 17 -4.43 -2.52 -4.00
C VAL A 17 -4.03 -1.19 -3.41
N TYR A 18 -4.28 -1.00 -2.11
CA TYR A 18 -3.87 0.20 -1.39
C TYR A 18 -2.62 -0.08 -0.57
N PHE A 19 -1.58 0.73 -0.79
CA PHE A 19 -0.39 0.79 0.05
C PHE A 19 -0.55 1.98 0.98
N LEU A 20 -0.49 1.76 2.30
CA LEU A 20 -0.57 2.88 3.24
C LEU A 20 0.82 3.47 3.43
N VAL A 21 0.98 4.71 3.00
CA VAL A 21 2.24 5.48 3.06
C VAL A 21 2.11 6.62 4.07
N PRO A 22 3.23 7.20 4.55
CA PRO A 22 3.20 8.42 5.36
C PRO A 22 2.40 9.55 4.69
N PRO A 23 1.66 10.37 5.47
CA PRO A 23 0.79 11.41 4.92
C PRO A 23 1.54 12.56 4.23
N ASP A 24 2.83 12.72 4.54
CA ASP A 24 3.75 13.69 3.95
C ASP A 24 4.56 13.10 2.77
N ALA A 25 4.20 11.90 2.31
CA ALA A 25 4.86 11.26 1.18
C ALA A 25 4.68 12.08 -0.10
N ASP A 26 5.80 12.43 -0.73
CA ASP A 26 5.81 12.97 -2.09
C ASP A 26 5.77 11.81 -3.10
N TRP A 27 4.62 11.63 -3.74
CA TRP A 27 4.41 10.60 -4.74
C TRP A 27 4.49 11.19 -6.15
N VAL A 28 5.57 10.87 -6.86
CA VAL A 28 5.66 11.10 -8.30
C VAL A 28 4.83 10.04 -9.01
N ASP A 29 3.95 10.47 -9.92
CA ASP A 29 3.07 9.61 -10.71
C ASP A 29 3.82 8.44 -11.37
N VAL A 30 3.69 7.26 -10.78
CA VAL A 30 4.06 5.99 -11.42
C VAL A 30 2.82 5.50 -12.19
N PRO A 31 2.94 5.14 -13.49
CA PRO A 31 1.80 4.67 -14.27
C PRO A 31 1.03 3.55 -13.57
N GLY A 32 -0.30 3.67 -13.52
CA GLY A 32 -1.17 2.70 -12.83
C GLY A 32 -1.29 2.90 -11.31
N THR A 33 -0.76 4.01 -10.78
CA THR A 33 -0.97 4.41 -9.38
C THR A 33 -1.65 5.77 -9.28
N GLU A 34 -2.31 6.01 -8.16
CA GLU A 34 -2.92 7.28 -7.80
C GLU A 34 -2.68 7.53 -6.31
N LEU A 35 -2.25 8.73 -5.95
CA LEU A 35 -2.16 9.13 -4.55
C LEU A 35 -3.55 9.59 -4.07
N LEU A 36 -4.17 8.80 -3.20
CA LEU A 36 -5.41 9.19 -2.55
C LEU A 36 -5.15 10.28 -1.50
N ALA A 37 -5.84 11.41 -1.64
CA ALA A 37 -5.68 12.59 -0.78
C ALA A 37 -6.97 12.92 -0.01
N ALA A 38 -7.05 14.13 0.57
CA ALA A 38 -8.07 14.54 1.54
C ALA A 38 -9.55 14.37 1.10
N ALA A 39 -9.85 14.21 -0.19
CA ALA A 39 -11.20 14.00 -0.70
C ALA A 39 -11.56 12.50 -0.89
N CYS A 40 -10.63 11.59 -0.63
CA CYS A 40 -10.78 10.15 -0.83
C CYS A 40 -11.07 9.45 0.50
N TRP A 41 -11.97 8.47 0.47
CA TRP A 41 -12.28 7.62 1.62
C TRP A 41 -11.86 6.20 1.33
N LEU A 42 -11.15 5.59 2.29
CA LEU A 42 -10.70 4.22 2.22
C LEU A 42 -11.32 3.40 3.35
N LEU A 43 -11.92 2.26 3.01
CA LEU A 43 -12.32 1.28 4.02
C LEU A 43 -11.07 0.59 4.58
N ILE A 44 -10.81 0.75 5.87
CA ILE A 44 -9.73 0.04 6.58
C ILE A 44 -10.29 -1.26 7.18
N PRO A 45 -9.80 -2.45 6.78
CA PRO A 45 -10.21 -3.70 7.40
C PRO A 45 -9.76 -3.79 8.86
N ALA A 46 -10.49 -4.55 9.69
CA ALA A 46 -9.97 -4.97 11.00
C ALA A 46 -8.60 -5.65 10.82
N PRO A 47 -7.59 -5.43 11.70
CA PRO A 47 -6.23 -5.96 11.51
C PRO A 47 -6.16 -7.47 11.25
N GLU A 48 -7.09 -8.23 11.82
CA GLU A 48 -7.17 -9.69 11.70
C GLU A 48 -7.82 -10.16 10.39
N ARG A 49 -8.44 -9.24 9.62
CA ARG A 49 -9.13 -9.57 8.37
C ARG A 49 -8.14 -9.70 7.22
N THR A 50 -7.63 -10.91 7.02
CA THR A 50 -6.63 -11.26 5.99
C THR A 50 -7.20 -12.05 4.81
N ASN A 51 -8.51 -12.28 4.79
CA ASN A 51 -9.19 -13.01 3.72
C ASN A 51 -10.54 -12.35 3.34
N PRO A 52 -11.07 -12.65 2.14
CA PRO A 52 -12.41 -12.26 1.72
C PRO A 52 -13.51 -12.78 2.67
N PRO A 53 -14.74 -12.21 2.63
CA PRO A 53 -15.24 -11.23 1.66
C PRO A 53 -14.87 -9.76 1.95
N GLY A 54 -14.94 -8.92 0.90
CA GLY A 54 -14.65 -7.48 0.95
C GLY A 54 -13.15 -7.16 0.99
N PRO A 55 -12.77 -5.91 1.27
CA PRO A 55 -11.36 -5.51 1.39
C PRO A 55 -10.65 -6.24 2.53
N TYR A 56 -9.43 -6.73 2.33
CA TYR A 56 -8.68 -7.46 3.36
C TYR A 56 -7.20 -7.12 3.32
N TRP A 57 -6.51 -7.34 4.43
CA TRP A 57 -5.07 -7.16 4.51
C TRP A 57 -4.36 -8.27 3.74
N VAL A 58 -3.60 -7.88 2.71
CA VAL A 58 -2.54 -8.73 2.16
C VAL A 58 -1.38 -8.77 3.14
N ARG A 59 -1.11 -7.62 3.77
CA ARG A 59 -0.19 -7.52 4.90
C ARG A 59 -0.78 -6.56 5.93
N PRO A 60 -1.09 -7.03 7.15
CA PRO A 60 -1.67 -6.20 8.18
C PRO A 60 -0.64 -5.21 8.75
N PRO A 61 -1.08 -4.14 9.43
CA PRO A 61 -0.19 -3.28 10.20
C PRO A 61 0.52 -4.10 11.30
N ASP A 62 1.75 -3.74 11.61
CA ASP A 62 2.60 -4.42 12.60
C ASP A 62 2.28 -4.05 14.06
N GLY A 63 1.33 -3.14 14.27
CA GLY A 63 0.97 -2.60 15.59
C GLY A 63 1.92 -1.52 16.12
N LEU A 64 3.02 -1.24 15.42
CA LEU A 64 4.00 -0.18 15.76
C LEU A 64 3.78 1.09 14.95
N GLY A 65 2.89 1.04 13.96
CA GLY A 65 2.58 2.19 13.09
C GLY A 65 3.53 2.34 11.92
N ALA A 66 4.30 1.29 11.57
CA ALA A 66 5.14 1.34 10.38
C ALA A 66 4.27 1.37 9.11
N LEU A 67 4.60 2.29 8.21
CA LEU A 67 3.94 2.47 6.91
C LEU A 67 4.88 2.04 5.77
N VAL A 68 4.32 1.87 4.58
CA VAL A 68 5.07 1.54 3.37
C VAL A 68 5.99 2.72 3.01
N ASP A 69 7.28 2.43 2.82
CA ASP A 69 8.25 3.43 2.35
C ASP A 69 7.96 3.79 0.87
N PRO A 70 7.66 5.07 0.54
CA PRO A 70 7.30 5.47 -0.82
C PRO A 70 8.41 5.25 -1.85
N GLY A 71 9.68 5.39 -1.44
CA GLY A 71 10.83 5.18 -2.32
C GLY A 71 10.96 3.71 -2.74
N ARG A 72 10.90 2.80 -1.76
CA ARG A 72 10.92 1.34 -2.00
C ARG A 72 9.72 0.88 -2.82
N LEU A 73 8.54 1.44 -2.57
CA LEU A 73 7.36 1.13 -3.36
C LEU A 73 7.54 1.54 -4.82
N ARG A 74 8.03 2.75 -5.07
CA ARG A 74 8.34 3.25 -6.43
C ARG A 74 9.36 2.37 -7.14
N ASP A 75 10.44 2.02 -6.45
CA ASP A 75 11.49 1.13 -6.95
C ASP A 75 10.92 -0.25 -7.34
N ALA A 76 10.05 -0.82 -6.50
CA ALA A 76 9.38 -2.08 -6.80
C ALA A 76 8.43 -1.99 -8.00
N LEU A 77 7.62 -0.93 -8.09
CA LEU A 77 6.65 -0.75 -9.18
C LEU A 77 7.32 -0.46 -10.53
N THR A 78 8.44 0.26 -10.53
CA THR A 78 9.19 0.60 -11.75
C THR A 78 10.21 -0.45 -12.16
N GLY A 79 10.35 -1.53 -11.38
CA GLY A 79 11.32 -2.60 -11.62
C GLY A 79 12.78 -2.19 -11.32
N ARG A 80 13.01 -1.03 -10.70
CA ARG A 80 14.33 -0.61 -10.22
C ARG A 80 14.59 -1.22 -8.84
N ALA A 81 14.97 -2.48 -8.80
CA ALA A 81 15.55 -3.04 -7.59
C ALA A 81 16.92 -2.39 -7.35
N ALA A 82 17.11 -1.70 -6.22
CA ALA A 82 18.45 -1.31 -5.78
C ALA A 82 19.29 -2.60 -5.67
N THR A 83 20.27 -2.76 -6.55
CA THR A 83 21.27 -3.82 -6.44
C THR A 83 21.98 -3.66 -5.11
N ALA A 84 21.76 -4.59 -4.20
CA ALA A 84 22.57 -4.86 -3.03
C ALA A 84 23.27 -6.21 -3.23
#